data_AF-A0A2I0K820-F1
#
_entry.id   AF-A0A2I0K820-F1
#
_cell.length_a   1.000
_cell.length_b   1.000
_cell.length_c   1.000
_cell.angle_alpha   90.00
_cell.angle_beta   90.00
_cell.angle_gamma   90.00
#
_symmetry.space_group_name_H-M   'P 1'
#
loop_
_entity.id
_entity.type
_entity.pdbx_description
1 polymer ?
#
loop_
_entity_poly.entity_id
_entity_poly.type
_entity_poly.pdbx_seq_one_letter_code
_entity_poly.pdbx_strand_id
1 'polypeptide(L)'
;MISGAPASGKGTQCELIVKKFRLVHVSTGDLLRAEVAAGTDIGNKAKAFMHAGQLVPDEIVTAMVTARLALEDVKQRGWLLDGYPRSYAQAQSLEEQNIRPDVYIVLDVPDEILIDRCVGRRLDPTTGKIYHIKNFPPENDEIKARLITRPDDTEEKYSTLLLSFHGMIVR
;
A
#
# COMPACT_ATOMS: atom_id res chain seq x y z
N MET A 1 -10.82 -0.91 6.96
CA MET A 1 -10.23 -0.69 5.62
C MET A 1 -9.73 0.74 5.52
N ILE A 2 -8.62 0.98 4.79
CA ILE A 2 -8.02 2.32 4.69
C ILE A 2 -7.61 2.66 3.26
N SER A 3 -7.85 3.90 2.87
CA SER A 3 -7.44 4.48 1.59
C SER A 3 -6.89 5.90 1.78
N GLY A 4 -6.34 6.46 0.70
CA GLY A 4 -5.66 7.75 0.71
C GLY A 4 -4.59 7.80 -0.36
N ALA A 5 -4.20 9.00 -0.78
CA ALA A 5 -3.27 9.20 -1.88
C ALA A 5 -1.89 8.56 -1.60
N PRO A 6 -1.08 8.25 -2.62
CA PRO A 6 0.32 7.86 -2.39
C PRO A 6 1.02 8.92 -1.52
N ALA A 7 1.88 8.49 -0.59
CA ALA A 7 2.56 9.35 0.40
C ALA A 7 1.68 10.06 1.47
N SER A 8 0.38 9.75 1.57
CA SER A 8 -0.52 10.28 2.63
C SER A 8 -0.20 9.82 4.06
N GLY A 9 0.67 8.82 4.24
CA GLY A 9 1.01 8.27 5.56
C GLY A 9 0.25 7.00 5.94
N LYS A 10 -0.48 6.36 4.99
CA LYS A 10 -1.22 5.10 5.21
C LYS A 10 -0.38 4.04 5.92
N GLY A 11 0.79 3.69 5.39
CA GLY A 11 1.63 2.64 5.98
C GLY A 11 1.96 2.89 7.46
N THR A 12 2.33 4.13 7.80
CA THR A 12 2.58 4.54 9.19
C THR A 12 1.33 4.38 10.07
N GLN A 13 0.16 4.81 9.59
CA GLN A 13 -1.09 4.63 10.33
C GLN A 13 -1.48 3.15 10.44
N CYS A 14 -1.26 2.34 9.40
CA CYS A 14 -1.50 0.91 9.41
C CYS A 14 -0.68 0.21 10.49
N GLU A 15 0.61 0.51 10.60
CA GLU A 15 1.49 -0.06 11.65
C GLU A 15 0.94 0.24 13.06
N LEU A 16 0.51 1.47 13.31
CA LEU A 16 -0.04 1.88 14.60
C LEU A 16 -1.38 1.19 14.91
N ILE A 17 -2.29 1.14 13.93
CA ILE A 17 -3.61 0.50 14.06
C ILE A 17 -3.45 -0.99 14.30
N VAL A 18 -2.65 -1.67 13.48
CA VAL A 18 -2.36 -3.10 13.58
C VAL A 18 -1.78 -3.44 14.95
N LYS A 19 -0.81 -2.65 15.44
CA LYS A 19 -0.23 -2.87 16.77
C LYS A 19 -1.24 -2.66 17.90
N LYS A 20 -2.04 -1.60 17.83
CA LYS A 20 -3.00 -1.23 18.89
C LYS A 20 -4.16 -2.23 18.99
N PHE A 21 -4.71 -2.62 17.85
CA PHE A 21 -5.91 -3.47 17.78
C PHE A 21 -5.60 -4.94 17.50
N ARG A 22 -4.32 -5.29 17.30
CA ARG A 22 -3.83 -6.65 17.02
C ARG A 22 -4.46 -7.28 15.77
N LEU A 23 -4.82 -6.44 14.79
CA LEU A 23 -5.39 -6.86 13.51
C LEU A 23 -4.33 -7.49 12.61
N VAL A 24 -4.77 -8.22 11.59
CA VAL A 24 -3.88 -8.62 10.49
C VAL A 24 -3.77 -7.50 9.46
N HIS A 25 -2.55 -7.06 9.16
CA HIS A 25 -2.32 -6.14 8.04
C HIS A 25 -2.38 -6.91 6.71
N VAL A 26 -3.29 -6.51 5.83
CA VAL A 26 -3.43 -7.05 4.48
C VAL A 26 -3.17 -5.91 3.50
N SER A 27 -1.92 -5.80 3.03
CA SER A 27 -1.52 -4.79 2.05
C SER A 27 -1.33 -5.42 0.67
N THR A 28 -2.11 -4.97 -0.33
CA THR A 28 -1.94 -5.48 -1.71
C THR A 28 -0.56 -5.23 -2.28
N GLY A 29 0.04 -4.09 -1.93
CA GLY A 29 1.40 -3.77 -2.35
C GLY A 29 2.44 -4.74 -1.78
N ASP A 30 2.31 -5.12 -0.52
CA ASP A 30 3.23 -6.09 0.11
C ASP A 30 3.00 -7.50 -0.42
N LEU A 31 1.75 -7.92 -0.59
CA LEU A 31 1.41 -9.22 -1.17
C LEU A 31 1.98 -9.35 -2.59
N LEU A 32 1.76 -8.36 -3.46
CA LEU A 32 2.31 -8.37 -4.82
C LEU A 32 3.85 -8.39 -4.83
N ARG A 33 4.50 -7.61 -3.95
CA ARG A 33 5.97 -7.64 -3.82
C ARG A 33 6.48 -9.00 -3.35
N ALA A 34 5.77 -9.66 -2.44
CA ALA A 34 6.11 -11.00 -1.97
C ALA A 34 5.99 -12.04 -3.10
N GLU A 35 4.91 -11.99 -3.89
CA GLU A 35 4.73 -12.85 -5.07
C GLU A 35 5.86 -12.64 -6.11
N VAL A 36 6.22 -11.38 -6.38
CA VAL A 36 7.34 -11.03 -7.28
C VAL A 36 8.67 -11.57 -6.74
N ALA A 37 8.92 -11.43 -5.44
CA ALA A 37 10.16 -11.91 -4.80
C ALA A 37 10.25 -13.44 -4.79
N ALA A 38 9.12 -14.13 -4.61
CA ALA A 38 9.03 -15.59 -4.66
C ALA A 38 9.07 -16.15 -6.08
N GLY A 39 8.96 -15.30 -7.12
CA GLY A 39 9.03 -15.72 -8.53
C GLY A 39 7.81 -16.54 -8.98
N THR A 40 6.66 -16.35 -8.34
CA THR A 40 5.43 -17.09 -8.70
C THR A 40 4.88 -16.62 -10.05
N ASP A 41 3.97 -17.40 -10.64
CA ASP A 41 3.30 -17.01 -11.89
C ASP A 41 2.52 -15.69 -11.75
N ILE A 42 1.90 -15.46 -10.60
CA ILE A 42 1.21 -14.21 -10.27
C ILE A 42 2.24 -13.07 -10.18
N GLY A 43 3.33 -13.28 -9.46
CA GLY A 43 4.42 -12.31 -9.31
C GLY A 43 5.02 -11.90 -10.65
N ASN A 44 5.32 -12.87 -11.50
CA ASN A 44 5.90 -12.64 -12.83
C ASN A 44 4.97 -11.80 -13.73
N LYS A 45 3.66 -12.07 -13.69
CA LYS A 45 2.65 -11.27 -14.42
C LYS A 45 2.51 -9.87 -13.85
N ALA A 46 2.46 -9.74 -12.52
CA ALA A 46 2.28 -8.46 -11.83
C ALA A 46 3.49 -7.52 -11.99
N LYS A 47 4.71 -8.07 -12.08
CA LYS A 47 5.96 -7.32 -12.14
C LYS A 47 5.97 -6.22 -13.21
N ALA A 48 5.47 -6.52 -14.42
CA ALA A 48 5.45 -5.56 -15.53
C ALA A 48 4.54 -4.35 -15.24
N PHE A 49 3.33 -4.59 -14.74
CA PHE A 49 2.38 -3.52 -14.37
C PHE A 49 2.94 -2.66 -13.24
N MET A 50 3.52 -3.29 -12.21
CA MET A 50 4.12 -2.57 -11.08
C MET A 50 5.27 -1.68 -11.52
N HIS A 51 6.17 -2.17 -12.38
CA HIS A 51 7.28 -1.37 -12.92
C HIS A 51 6.79 -0.19 -13.76
N ALA A 52 5.67 -0.34 -14.49
CA ALA A 52 5.05 0.70 -15.30
C ALA A 52 4.17 1.68 -14.49
N GLY A 53 4.02 1.50 -13.18
CA GLY A 53 3.10 2.29 -12.36
C GLY A 53 1.62 2.06 -12.67
N GLN A 54 1.30 0.96 -13.35
CA GLN A 54 -0.05 0.56 -13.73
C GLN A 54 -0.69 -0.34 -12.67
N LEU A 55 -2.02 -0.36 -12.63
CA LEU A 55 -2.74 -1.31 -11.79
C LEU A 55 -2.60 -2.72 -12.37
N VAL A 56 -2.31 -3.68 -11.49
CA VAL A 56 -2.40 -5.11 -11.81
C VAL A 56 -3.88 -5.45 -12.07
N PRO A 57 -4.21 -6.32 -13.04
CA PRO A 57 -5.60 -6.68 -13.36
C PRO A 57 -6.42 -7.09 -12.13
N ASP A 58 -7.66 -6.60 -12.07
CA ASP A 58 -8.54 -6.73 -10.90
C ASP A 58 -8.75 -8.18 -10.47
N GLU A 59 -8.89 -9.11 -11.41
CA GLU A 59 -9.07 -10.55 -11.13
C GLU A 59 -7.90 -11.12 -10.32
N ILE A 60 -6.66 -10.77 -10.69
CA ILE A 60 -5.45 -11.25 -10.01
C ILE A 60 -5.39 -10.70 -8.58
N VAL A 61 -5.61 -9.39 -8.43
CA VAL A 61 -5.55 -8.72 -7.12
C VAL A 61 -6.66 -9.23 -6.20
N THR A 62 -7.86 -9.42 -6.75
CA THR A 62 -9.03 -9.91 -6.02
C THR A 62 -8.79 -11.32 -5.49
N ALA A 63 -8.35 -12.25 -6.33
CA ALA A 63 -8.06 -13.63 -5.92
C ALA A 63 -7.00 -13.69 -4.81
N MET A 64 -5.95 -12.86 -4.92
CA MET A 64 -4.89 -12.77 -3.92
C MET A 64 -5.40 -12.22 -2.57
N VAL A 65 -6.21 -11.17 -2.60
CA VAL A 65 -6.77 -10.55 -1.39
C VAL A 65 -7.75 -11.49 -0.70
N THR A 66 -8.67 -12.12 -1.44
CA THR A 66 -9.70 -12.99 -0.88
C THR A 66 -9.09 -14.25 -0.28
N ALA A 67 -8.08 -14.84 -0.94
CA ALA A 67 -7.29 -15.93 -0.38
C ALA A 67 -6.63 -15.54 0.95
N ARG A 68 -6.05 -14.33 1.05
CA ARG A 68 -5.43 -13.87 2.30
C ARG A 68 -6.45 -13.65 3.41
N LEU A 69 -7.61 -13.08 3.09
CA LEU A 69 -8.70 -12.80 4.04
C LEU A 69 -9.38 -14.08 4.55
N ALA A 70 -9.34 -15.17 3.78
CA ALA A 70 -9.92 -16.46 4.15
C ALA A 70 -9.10 -17.25 5.19
N LEU A 71 -7.84 -16.85 5.45
CA LEU A 71 -6.97 -17.53 6.40
C LEU A 71 -7.46 -17.37 7.85
N GLU A 72 -7.20 -18.40 8.65
CA GLU A 72 -7.72 -18.51 10.01
C GLU A 72 -7.21 -17.38 10.93
N ASP A 73 -5.96 -16.95 10.75
CA ASP A 73 -5.37 -15.87 11.53
C ASP A 73 -6.07 -14.52 11.31
N VAL A 74 -6.67 -14.31 10.13
CA VAL A 74 -7.47 -13.13 9.78
C VAL A 74 -8.86 -13.25 10.35
N LYS A 75 -9.51 -14.41 10.20
CA LYS A 75 -10.86 -14.64 10.75
C LYS A 75 -10.91 -14.44 12.25
N GLN A 76 -9.87 -14.86 12.97
CA GLN A 76 -9.81 -14.76 14.43
C GLN A 76 -9.46 -13.37 14.93
N ARG A 77 -8.56 -12.64 14.24
CA ARG A 77 -8.02 -11.36 14.71
C ARG A 77 -8.66 -10.13 14.05
N GLY A 78 -9.40 -10.33 12.96
CA GLY A 78 -9.82 -9.25 12.07
C GLY A 78 -8.70 -8.75 11.17
N TRP A 79 -9.03 -7.81 10.28
CA TRP A 79 -8.14 -7.34 9.23
C TRP A 79 -8.13 -5.82 9.09
N LEU A 80 -6.97 -5.31 8.69
CA LEU A 80 -6.81 -3.97 8.11
C LEU A 80 -6.38 -4.12 6.67
N LEU A 81 -7.30 -3.85 5.74
CA LEU A 81 -7.04 -3.86 4.30
C LEU A 81 -6.50 -2.50 3.86
N ASP A 82 -5.31 -2.49 3.27
CA ASP A 82 -4.60 -1.32 2.75
C ASP A 82 -4.35 -1.48 1.24
N GLY A 83 -4.72 -0.46 0.48
CA GLY A 83 -4.51 -0.42 -0.96
C GLY A 83 -5.48 -1.26 -1.79
N TYR A 84 -6.62 -1.65 -1.22
CA TYR A 84 -7.74 -2.32 -1.91
C TYR A 84 -9.06 -1.98 -1.19
N PRO A 85 -10.19 -1.81 -1.91
CA PRO A 85 -10.30 -1.78 -3.36
C PRO A 85 -9.75 -0.47 -3.96
N ARG A 86 -9.41 -0.51 -5.25
CA ARG A 86 -8.96 0.63 -6.08
C ARG A 86 -9.82 0.82 -7.33
N SER A 87 -10.77 -0.07 -7.60
CA SER A 87 -11.74 0.07 -8.67
C SER A 87 -13.14 -0.29 -8.16
N TYR A 88 -14.15 0.15 -8.88
CA TYR A 88 -15.53 -0.26 -8.62
C TYR A 88 -15.69 -1.79 -8.69
N ALA A 89 -15.07 -2.44 -9.68
CA ALA A 89 -15.14 -3.89 -9.84
C ALA A 89 -14.51 -4.64 -8.65
N GLN A 90 -13.41 -4.14 -8.10
CA GLN A 90 -12.81 -4.68 -6.87
C GLN A 90 -13.74 -4.50 -5.66
N ALA A 91 -14.39 -3.34 -5.53
CA ALA A 91 -15.36 -3.10 -4.46
C ALA A 91 -16.58 -4.03 -4.57
N GLN A 92 -17.12 -4.21 -5.78
CA GLN A 92 -18.22 -5.12 -6.06
C GLN A 92 -17.83 -6.57 -5.72
N SER A 93 -16.61 -7.00 -6.02
CA SER A 93 -16.17 -8.36 -5.71
C SER A 93 -16.11 -8.64 -4.20
N LEU A 94 -15.74 -7.66 -3.37
CA LEU A 94 -15.84 -7.79 -1.91
C LEU A 94 -17.29 -7.94 -1.46
N GLU A 95 -18.19 -7.15 -2.04
CA GLU A 95 -19.61 -7.19 -1.72
C GLU A 95 -20.26 -8.53 -2.08
N GLU A 96 -19.98 -9.06 -3.27
CA GLU A 96 -20.45 -10.37 -3.73
C GLU A 96 -19.98 -11.52 -2.83
N GLN A 97 -18.80 -11.37 -2.21
CA GLN A 97 -18.25 -12.33 -1.24
C GLN A 97 -18.65 -12.05 0.20
N ASN A 98 -19.52 -11.06 0.42
CA ASN A 98 -19.97 -10.60 1.73
C ASN A 98 -18.81 -10.19 2.67
N ILE A 99 -17.73 -9.65 2.09
CA ILE A 99 -16.58 -9.10 2.82
C ILE A 99 -16.79 -7.60 2.98
N ARG A 100 -17.25 -7.17 4.16
CA ARG A 100 -17.54 -5.76 4.43
C ARG A 100 -16.68 -5.25 5.59
N PRO A 101 -16.06 -4.07 5.48
CA PRO A 101 -15.36 -3.46 6.60
C PRO A 101 -16.37 -2.87 7.60
N ASP A 102 -16.02 -2.88 8.89
CA ASP A 102 -16.76 -2.13 9.91
C ASP A 102 -16.57 -0.61 9.74
N VAL A 103 -15.36 -0.22 9.32
CA VAL A 103 -14.96 1.18 9.14
C VAL A 103 -14.12 1.34 7.87
N TYR A 104 -14.45 2.39 7.10
CA TYR A 104 -13.65 2.86 5.98
C TYR A 104 -12.97 4.18 6.33
N ILE A 105 -11.64 4.18 6.39
CA ILE A 105 -10.82 5.34 6.75
C ILE A 105 -10.23 5.94 5.49
N VAL A 106 -10.40 7.24 5.29
CA VAL A 106 -9.78 7.99 4.19
C VAL A 106 -8.76 8.96 4.78
N LEU A 107 -7.51 8.86 4.36
CA LEU A 107 -6.50 9.87 4.66
C LEU A 107 -6.54 10.97 3.61
N ASP A 108 -7.19 12.08 3.96
CA ASP A 108 -7.24 13.29 3.16
C ASP A 108 -6.04 14.18 3.47
N VAL A 109 -5.25 14.50 2.44
CA VAL A 109 -4.01 15.27 2.55
C VAL A 109 -3.85 16.11 1.28
N PRO A 110 -3.58 17.42 1.40
CA PRO A 110 -3.33 18.29 0.24
C PRO A 110 -2.18 17.80 -0.65
N ASP A 111 -2.38 17.88 -1.97
CA ASP A 111 -1.42 17.41 -2.99
C ASP A 111 -0.02 18.00 -2.86
N GLU A 112 0.06 19.30 -2.56
CA GLU A 112 1.30 20.04 -2.32
C GLU A 112 2.16 19.44 -1.18
N ILE A 113 1.51 18.89 -0.15
CA ILE A 113 2.19 18.22 0.96
C ILE A 113 2.67 16.83 0.53
N LEU A 114 1.90 16.16 -0.34
CA LEU A 114 2.18 14.78 -0.70
C LEU A 114 3.41 14.63 -1.60
N ILE A 115 3.68 15.60 -2.48
CA ILE A 115 4.88 15.60 -3.34
C ILE A 115 6.15 15.67 -2.47
N ASP A 116 6.24 16.65 -1.56
CA ASP A 116 7.40 16.78 -0.63
C ASP A 116 7.58 15.50 0.19
N ARG A 117 6.46 14.92 0.69
CA ARG A 117 6.49 13.65 1.42
C ARG A 117 6.99 12.47 0.59
N CYS A 118 6.65 12.41 -0.70
CA CYS A 118 7.09 11.33 -1.58
C CYS A 118 8.59 11.42 -1.83
N VAL A 119 9.07 12.57 -2.31
CA VAL A 119 10.48 12.79 -2.68
C VAL A 119 11.40 12.71 -1.46
N GLY A 120 10.90 13.11 -0.29
CA GLY A 120 11.63 13.05 0.97
C GLY A 120 11.66 11.67 1.64
N ARG A 121 10.90 10.68 1.15
CA ARG A 121 10.79 9.34 1.77
C ARG A 121 12.04 8.51 1.57
N ARG A 122 12.42 7.76 2.61
CA ARG A 122 13.52 6.81 2.60
C ARG A 122 13.11 5.49 3.23
N LEU A 123 13.69 4.39 2.76
CA LEU A 123 13.48 3.04 3.27
C LEU A 123 14.80 2.51 3.83
N ASP A 124 14.76 1.99 5.05
CA ASP A 124 15.85 1.15 5.56
C ASP A 124 15.68 -0.28 5.01
N PRO A 125 16.58 -0.77 4.13
CA PRO A 125 16.44 -2.08 3.51
C PRO A 125 16.62 -3.23 4.52
N THR A 126 17.24 -2.98 5.67
CA THR A 126 17.49 -4.01 6.69
C THR A 126 16.26 -4.23 7.58
N THR A 127 15.57 -3.15 7.95
CA THR A 127 14.46 -3.21 8.90
C THR A 127 13.08 -3.06 8.26
N GLY A 128 13.02 -2.58 7.01
CA GLY A 128 11.77 -2.21 6.34
C GLY A 128 11.19 -0.87 6.81
N LYS A 129 11.80 -0.21 7.80
CA LYS A 129 11.29 1.03 8.40
C LYS A 129 11.38 2.20 7.43
N ILE A 130 10.33 3.04 7.45
CA ILE A 130 10.23 4.24 6.64
C ILE A 130 10.71 5.46 7.41
N TYR A 131 11.52 6.28 6.74
CA TYR A 131 12.04 7.56 7.20
C TYR A 131 11.65 8.68 6.25
N HIS A 132 11.80 9.92 6.73
CA HIS A 132 11.65 11.11 5.92
C HIS A 132 12.76 12.11 6.26
N ILE A 133 13.44 12.64 5.24
CA ILE A 133 14.64 13.50 5.41
C ILE A 133 14.43 14.71 6.34
N LYS A 134 13.22 15.28 6.38
CA LYS A 134 12.84 16.40 7.27
C LYS A 134 12.03 15.94 8.50
N ASN A 135 10.85 15.36 8.25
CA ASN A 135 9.82 15.13 9.29
C ASN A 135 10.07 13.92 10.20
N PHE A 136 10.85 12.93 9.75
CA PHE A 136 11.15 11.73 10.53
C PHE A 136 12.55 11.22 10.14
N PRO A 137 13.60 11.99 10.49
CA PRO A 137 14.96 11.67 10.08
C PRO A 137 15.46 10.40 10.80
N PRO A 138 16.47 9.70 10.23
CA PRO A 138 17.08 8.55 10.87
C PRO A 138 17.71 8.94 12.22
N GLU A 139 17.71 8.00 13.16
CA GLU A 139 18.16 8.23 14.54
C GLU A 139 19.69 8.39 14.65
N ASN A 140 20.44 7.84 13.68
CA ASN A 140 21.90 7.91 13.65
C ASN A 140 22.45 7.84 12.21
N ASP A 141 23.74 8.14 12.07
CA ASP A 141 24.43 8.19 10.78
C ASP A 141 24.58 6.82 10.11
N GLU A 142 24.61 5.72 10.88
CA GLU A 142 24.68 4.37 10.34
C GLU A 142 23.39 4.01 9.57
N ILE A 143 22.23 4.25 10.18
CA ILE A 143 20.93 4.08 9.51
C ILE A 143 20.87 5.00 8.31
N LYS A 144 21.24 6.28 8.47
CA LYS A 144 21.22 7.28 7.39
C LYS A 144 22.02 6.85 6.17
N ALA A 145 23.21 6.27 6.37
CA ALA A 145 24.10 5.84 5.28
C ALA A 145 23.54 4.67 4.45
N ARG A 146 22.68 3.82 5.03
CA ARG A 146 22.09 2.67 4.33
C ARG A 146 20.68 2.91 3.78
N LEU A 147 20.09 4.07 4.02
CA LEU A 147 18.77 4.41 3.52
C LEU A 147 18.75 4.46 1.99
N ILE A 148 17.71 3.89 1.40
CA ILE A 148 17.48 3.93 -0.05
C ILE A 148 16.20 4.69 -0.39
N THR A 149 16.17 5.28 -1.58
CA THR A 149 14.93 5.77 -2.19
C THR A 149 14.29 4.61 -2.96
N ARG A 150 12.97 4.45 -2.82
CA ARG A 150 12.27 3.43 -3.60
C ARG A 150 12.26 3.83 -5.08
N PRO A 151 12.28 2.88 -6.03
CA PRO A 151 12.23 3.21 -7.45
C PRO A 151 11.02 4.04 -7.88
N ASP A 152 9.94 4.04 -7.08
CA ASP A 152 8.68 4.74 -7.37
C ASP A 152 8.57 6.11 -6.66
N ASP A 153 9.56 6.48 -5.84
CA ASP A 153 9.59 7.72 -5.07
C ASP A 153 10.29 8.84 -5.88
N THR A 154 9.86 9.04 -7.13
CA THR A 154 10.27 10.15 -7.98
C THR A 154 9.09 11.07 -8.27
N GLU A 155 9.35 12.36 -8.49
CA GLU A 155 8.28 13.35 -8.74
C GLU A 155 7.45 13.02 -9.99
N GLU A 156 8.11 12.56 -11.06
CA GLU A 156 7.47 12.16 -12.32
C GLU A 156 6.50 10.98 -12.12
N LYS A 157 6.98 9.90 -11.47
CA LYS A 157 6.13 8.74 -11.17
C LYS A 157 5.03 9.10 -10.18
N TYR A 158 5.33 9.95 -9.20
CA TYR A 158 4.37 10.38 -8.21
C TYR A 158 3.19 11.12 -8.84
N SER A 159 3.46 12.03 -9.78
CA SER A 159 2.43 12.80 -10.50
C SER A 159 1.46 11.86 -11.23
N THR A 160 1.99 10.84 -11.91
CA THR A 160 1.19 9.81 -12.59
C THR A 160 0.30 9.03 -11.60
N LEU A 161 0.87 8.63 -10.46
CA LEU A 161 0.13 7.90 -9.42
C LEU A 161 -0.95 8.75 -8.75
N LEU A 162 -0.69 10.04 -8.53
CA LEU A 162 -1.63 10.97 -7.92
C LEU A 162 -2.82 11.26 -8.85
N LEU A 163 -2.56 11.44 -10.15
CA LEU A 163 -3.61 11.59 -11.16
C LEU A 163 -4.49 10.34 -11.23
N SER A 164 -3.88 9.15 -11.25
CA SER A 164 -4.60 7.88 -11.21
C SER A 164 -5.47 7.78 -9.95
N PHE A 165 -4.94 8.17 -8.79
CA PHE A 165 -5.69 8.15 -7.52
C PHE A 165 -6.93 9.04 -7.53
N HIS A 166 -6.82 10.28 -8.00
CA HIS A 166 -7.97 11.18 -8.10
C HIS A 166 -9.00 10.68 -9.10
N GLY A 167 -8.58 10.10 -10.23
CA GLY A 167 -9.48 9.47 -11.19
C GLY A 167 -10.25 8.25 -10.65
N MET A 168 -9.75 7.60 -9.59
CA MET A 168 -10.42 6.47 -8.93
C MET A 168 -11.45 6.90 -7.87
N ILE A 169 -11.25 8.06 -7.23
CA ILE A 169 -12.14 8.55 -6.16
C ILE A 169 -13.26 9.43 -6.71
N VAL A 170 -13.05 10.09 -7.85
CA VAL A 170 -14.06 10.93 -8.49
C VAL A 170 -14.93 10.07 -9.43
N ARG A 171 -16.01 9.50 -8.89
CA ARG A 171 -17.31 9.29 -9.54
C ARG A 171 -18.34 8.72 -8.56
#